data_AF-A0A350UDH8-F1
#
_entry.id   AF-A0A350UDH8-F1
#
_cell.length_a   1.000
_cell.length_b   1.000
_cell.length_c   1.000
_cell.angle_alpha   90.00
_cell.angle_beta   90.00
_cell.angle_gamma   90.00
#
_symmetry.space_group_name_H-M   'P 1'
#
loop_
_entity.id
_entity.type
_entity.pdbx_description
1 polymer ?
#
loop_
_entity_poly.entity_id
_entity_poly.type
_entity_poly.pdbx_seq_one_letter_code
_entity_poly.pdbx_strand_id
1 'polypeptide(L)'
;MKLKALVLSDHESEFIWDFFDAKAFAGVDVMISCGDLKPEYLSFLVTMIPAPLLFVRGNHDARYENNPPEGCIDLEEKPVVIKGVRFVGFGGCKSTRPAANHYSEREMSLRVLKATLALSLKKGFDVLVTHAPAAGLGDGDDRFHEGFETFVKLLDKYHPHYHLHGHQHLAYSIGSQRILQYNQTTIVNAYNYYILEMEFPDQSHNE
;
A
#
# COMPACT_ATOMS: atom_id res chain seq x y z
N MET A 1 -0.70 2.16 20.78
CA MET A 1 -0.11 0.95 20.17
C MET A 1 0.89 1.33 19.08
N LYS A 2 2.00 0.60 18.93
CA LYS A 2 2.97 0.78 17.84
C LYS A 2 3.05 -0.45 16.95
N LEU A 3 3.25 -0.26 15.65
CA LEU A 3 3.44 -1.31 14.66
C LEU A 3 4.61 -0.96 13.75
N LYS A 4 5.68 -1.76 13.78
CA LYS A 4 6.84 -1.57 12.90
C LYS A 4 6.58 -2.24 11.55
N ALA A 5 6.44 -1.45 10.50
CA ALA A 5 6.18 -1.92 9.15
C ALA A 5 7.39 -1.78 8.23
N LEU A 6 7.67 -2.80 7.42
CA LEU A 6 8.52 -2.67 6.25
C LEU A 6 7.62 -2.40 5.04
N VAL A 7 7.66 -1.19 4.48
CA VAL A 7 6.88 -0.82 3.30
C VAL A 7 7.79 -0.77 2.08
N LEU A 8 7.31 -1.23 0.92
CA LEU A 8 8.11 -1.35 -0.29
C LEU A 8 7.28 -1.28 -1.57
N SER A 9 7.87 -0.82 -2.67
CA SER A 9 7.19 -0.66 -3.96
C SER A 9 8.15 -0.34 -5.11
N ASP A 10 7.76 -0.68 -6.35
CA ASP A 10 8.30 -0.26 -7.66
C ASP A 10 9.76 -0.60 -7.99
N HIS A 11 10.64 -0.67 -6.98
CA HIS A 11 12.06 -0.91 -7.15
C HIS A 11 12.57 -1.90 -6.09
N GLU A 12 13.01 -3.06 -6.56
CA GLU A 12 13.63 -4.10 -5.73
C GLU A 12 14.93 -3.55 -5.13
N SER A 13 15.15 -3.78 -3.83
CA SER A 13 16.36 -3.32 -3.16
C SER A 13 17.45 -4.38 -3.31
N GLU A 14 18.58 -4.02 -3.92
CA GLU A 14 19.76 -4.89 -3.98
C GLU A 14 20.22 -5.32 -2.57
N PHE A 15 20.06 -4.46 -1.56
CA PHE A 15 20.38 -4.81 -0.18
C PHE A 15 19.51 -5.97 0.33
N ILE A 16 18.22 -5.96 0.01
CA ILE A 16 17.29 -7.02 0.40
C ILE A 16 17.56 -8.28 -0.41
N TRP A 17 17.82 -8.15 -1.71
CA TRP A 17 17.93 -9.27 -2.62
C TRP A 17 19.29 -9.97 -2.57
N ASP A 18 20.36 -9.20 -2.75
CA ASP A 18 21.71 -9.72 -2.99
C ASP A 18 22.57 -9.71 -1.72
N PHE A 19 22.27 -8.84 -0.74
CA PHE A 19 23.08 -8.63 0.47
C PHE A 19 22.28 -8.75 1.78
N PHE A 20 21.26 -9.61 1.78
CA PHE A 20 20.29 -9.71 2.86
C PHE A 20 20.93 -9.86 4.26
N ASP A 21 20.55 -8.97 5.18
CA ASP A 21 20.83 -9.09 6.62
C ASP A 21 19.52 -9.09 7.42
N ALA A 22 19.17 -10.25 7.99
CA ALA A 22 17.98 -10.42 8.81
C ALA A 22 17.93 -9.45 10.00
N LYS A 23 19.09 -9.01 10.52
CA LYS A 23 19.14 -8.09 11.66
C LYS A 23 18.58 -6.71 11.32
N ALA A 24 18.72 -6.26 10.08
CA ALA A 24 18.17 -4.98 9.62
C ALA A 24 16.64 -4.95 9.70
N PHE A 25 15.99 -6.11 9.61
CA PHE A 25 14.54 -6.28 9.63
C PHE A 25 14.01 -6.89 10.94
N ALA A 26 14.87 -6.97 11.97
CA ALA A 26 14.47 -7.48 13.27
C ALA A 26 13.33 -6.64 13.88
N GLY A 27 12.32 -7.34 14.38
CA GLY A 27 11.14 -6.75 15.02
C GLY A 27 10.14 -6.11 14.05
N VAL A 28 10.28 -6.30 12.73
CA VAL A 28 9.21 -5.95 11.79
C VAL A 28 7.96 -6.78 12.12
N ASP A 29 6.83 -6.12 12.28
CA ASP A 29 5.55 -6.72 12.63
C ASP A 29 4.71 -7.08 11.40
N VAL A 30 4.90 -6.35 10.30
CA VAL A 30 4.20 -6.53 9.03
C VAL A 30 5.05 -5.98 7.87
N MET A 31 4.99 -6.64 6.73
CA MET A 31 5.55 -6.15 5.47
C MET A 31 4.42 -5.75 4.53
N ILE A 32 4.58 -4.67 3.78
CA ILE A 32 3.52 -4.10 2.93
C ILE A 32 4.09 -3.72 1.57
N SER A 33 3.68 -4.44 0.53
CA SER A 33 4.03 -4.14 -0.86
C SER A 33 2.93 -3.29 -1.52
N CYS A 34 3.30 -2.11 -1.99
CA CYS A 34 2.41 -1.24 -2.78
C CYS A 34 2.43 -1.55 -4.29
N GLY A 35 3.12 -2.61 -4.72
CA GLY A 35 3.06 -3.13 -6.09
C GLY A 35 4.32 -2.89 -6.92
N ASP A 36 4.28 -3.37 -8.17
CA ASP A 36 5.35 -3.31 -9.16
C ASP A 36 6.67 -3.93 -8.69
N LEU A 37 6.54 -5.11 -8.07
CA LEU A 37 7.65 -5.94 -7.61
C LEU A 37 7.52 -7.35 -8.20
N LYS A 38 8.60 -8.13 -8.26
CA LYS A 38 8.49 -9.52 -8.71
C LYS A 38 7.77 -10.41 -7.68
N PRO A 39 6.98 -11.40 -8.11
CA PRO A 39 6.39 -12.38 -7.20
C PRO A 39 7.46 -13.09 -6.37
N GLU A 40 8.59 -13.43 -6.99
CA GLU A 40 9.71 -14.12 -6.35
C GLU A 40 10.36 -13.23 -5.28
N TYR A 41 10.37 -11.91 -5.50
CA TYR A 41 10.88 -10.94 -4.55
C TYR A 41 10.05 -10.90 -3.26
N LEU A 42 8.72 -10.88 -3.40
CA LEU A 42 7.81 -10.93 -2.25
C LEU A 42 7.84 -12.30 -1.55
N SER A 43 7.92 -13.39 -2.32
CA SER A 43 7.98 -14.76 -1.80
C SER A 43 9.25 -15.01 -0.97
N PHE A 44 10.38 -14.47 -1.43
CA PHE A 44 11.63 -14.46 -0.66
C PHE A 44 11.49 -13.67 0.64
N LEU A 45 10.93 -12.46 0.59
CA LEU A 45 10.75 -11.60 1.77
C LEU A 45 9.95 -12.30 2.87
N VAL A 46 8.81 -12.90 2.52
CA VAL A 46 7.97 -13.62 3.49
C VAL A 46 8.61 -14.91 4.00
N THR A 47 9.57 -15.47 3.26
CA THR A 47 10.37 -16.62 3.71
C THR A 47 11.47 -16.19 4.70
N MET A 48 12.11 -15.04 4.44
CA MET A 48 13.31 -14.61 5.17
C MET A 48 13.02 -13.74 6.39
N ILE A 49 11.88 -13.04 6.40
CA ILE A 49 11.47 -12.15 7.49
C ILE A 49 10.25 -12.76 8.18
N PRO A 50 10.27 -13.01 9.50
CA PRO A 50 9.19 -13.67 10.23
C PRO A 50 8.01 -12.71 10.50
N ALA A 51 7.45 -12.13 9.45
CA ALA A 51 6.32 -11.21 9.47
C ALA A 51 5.39 -11.48 8.28
N PRO A 52 4.06 -11.28 8.42
CA PRO A 52 3.15 -11.40 7.29
C PRO A 52 3.44 -10.32 6.24
N LEU A 53 3.34 -10.69 4.95
CA LEU A 53 3.44 -9.75 3.84
C LEU A 53 2.07 -9.51 3.23
N LEU A 54 1.62 -8.26 3.29
CA LEU A 54 0.41 -7.77 2.65
C LEU A 54 0.77 -7.11 1.33
N PHE A 55 0.00 -7.33 0.27
CA PHE A 55 0.28 -6.67 -1.01
C PHE A 55 -0.96 -6.18 -1.74
N VAL A 56 -0.75 -5.18 -2.58
CA VAL A 56 -1.63 -4.83 -3.71
C VAL A 56 -0.81 -4.95 -5.00
N ARG A 57 -1.48 -5.18 -6.12
CA ARG A 57 -0.86 -5.25 -7.44
C ARG A 57 -0.55 -3.85 -7.94
N GLY A 58 0.63 -3.67 -8.53
CA GLY A 58 0.93 -2.52 -9.35
C GLY A 58 0.43 -2.67 -10.79
N ASN A 59 0.60 -1.64 -11.62
CA ASN A 59 0.14 -1.70 -13.01
C ASN A 59 1.01 -2.59 -13.91
N HIS A 60 2.20 -2.98 -13.47
CA HIS A 60 3.10 -3.91 -14.15
C HIS A 60 3.01 -5.36 -13.63
N ASP A 61 2.17 -5.61 -12.62
CA ASP A 61 2.03 -6.92 -11.98
C ASP A 61 1.03 -7.88 -12.66
N ALA A 62 0.75 -7.70 -13.95
CA ALA A 62 -0.15 -8.59 -14.70
C ALA A 62 0.29 -10.08 -14.64
N ARG A 63 1.59 -10.34 -14.44
CA ARG A 63 2.16 -11.68 -14.26
C ARG A 63 1.65 -12.42 -13.02
N TYR A 64 1.13 -11.70 -12.01
CA TYR A 64 0.62 -12.30 -10.77
C TYR A 64 -0.60 -13.20 -11.02
N GLU A 65 -1.28 -13.03 -12.15
CA GLU A 65 -2.39 -13.89 -12.54
C GLU A 65 -1.96 -15.34 -12.77
N ASN A 66 -0.75 -15.54 -13.31
CA ASN A 66 -0.21 -16.87 -13.60
C ASN A 66 0.80 -17.33 -12.55
N ASN A 67 1.47 -16.38 -11.89
CA ASN A 67 2.50 -16.63 -10.89
C ASN A 67 2.34 -15.63 -9.73
N PRO A 68 1.37 -15.84 -8.84
CA PRO A 68 1.15 -14.96 -7.69
C PRO A 68 2.29 -15.10 -6.67
N PRO A 69 2.59 -14.05 -5.87
CA PRO A 69 3.56 -14.14 -4.80
C PRO A 69 3.11 -15.15 -3.74
N GLU A 70 3.91 -16.19 -3.50
CA GLU A 70 3.60 -17.25 -2.56
C GLU A 70 3.76 -16.79 -1.11
N GLY A 71 2.92 -17.32 -0.20
CA GLY A 71 2.97 -16.99 1.23
C GLY A 71 2.51 -15.56 1.59
N CYS A 72 2.18 -14.74 0.59
CA CYS A 72 1.74 -13.36 0.76
C CYS A 72 0.20 -13.25 0.81
N ILE A 73 -0.31 -12.15 1.33
CA ILE A 73 -1.75 -11.90 1.52
C ILE A 73 -2.18 -10.76 0.60
N ASP A 74 -3.08 -11.06 -0.35
CA ASP A 74 -3.64 -10.10 -1.29
C ASP A 74 -4.70 -9.21 -0.58
N LEU A 75 -4.41 -7.92 -0.45
CA LEU A 75 -5.32 -6.94 0.16
C LEU A 75 -6.45 -6.50 -0.77
N GLU A 76 -6.39 -6.83 -2.06
CA GLU A 76 -7.45 -6.50 -3.02
C GLU A 76 -8.62 -7.48 -2.95
N GLU A 77 -8.41 -8.68 -2.39
CA GLU A 77 -9.48 -9.64 -2.13
C GLU A 77 -10.34 -9.24 -0.92
N LYS A 78 -9.69 -8.88 0.19
CA LYS A 78 -10.38 -8.53 1.43
C LYS A 78 -9.51 -7.71 2.39
N PRO A 79 -10.15 -6.95 3.31
CA PRO A 79 -9.45 -6.32 4.41
C PRO A 79 -8.79 -7.33 5.34
N VAL A 80 -7.62 -6.98 5.88
CA VAL A 80 -6.82 -7.83 6.80
C VAL A 80 -6.58 -7.08 8.10
N VAL A 81 -6.54 -7.80 9.23
CA VAL A 81 -6.24 -7.23 10.54
C VAL A 81 -4.95 -7.83 11.08
N ILE A 82 -3.95 -7.00 11.34
CA ILE A 82 -2.68 -7.40 11.96
C ILE A 82 -2.55 -6.65 13.28
N LYS A 83 -2.42 -7.38 14.40
CA LYS A 83 -2.31 -6.82 15.75
C LYS A 83 -3.36 -5.73 16.07
N GLY A 84 -4.60 -5.93 15.62
CA GLY A 84 -5.70 -4.98 15.84
C GLY A 84 -5.75 -3.79 14.87
N VAL A 85 -4.77 -3.63 13.98
CA VAL A 85 -4.76 -2.62 12.89
C VAL A 85 -5.38 -3.21 11.64
N ARG A 86 -6.35 -2.52 11.05
CA ARG A 86 -7.06 -2.95 9.85
C ARG A 86 -6.53 -2.29 8.57
N PHE A 87 -6.11 -3.13 7.63
CA PHE A 87 -5.58 -2.78 6.32
C PHE A 87 -6.62 -3.02 5.23
N VAL A 88 -6.69 -2.12 4.26
CA VAL A 88 -7.51 -2.23 3.04
C VAL A 88 -6.65 -1.87 1.83
N GLY A 89 -6.76 -2.65 0.75
CA GLY A 89 -5.92 -2.50 -0.44
C GLY A 89 -6.67 -2.20 -1.72
N PHE A 90 -6.12 -1.33 -2.57
CA PHE A 90 -6.54 -1.17 -3.96
C PHE A 90 -5.33 -1.02 -4.90
N GLY A 91 -5.09 -2.01 -5.75
CA GLY A 91 -3.99 -2.02 -6.71
C GLY A 91 -4.34 -1.35 -8.05
N GLY A 92 -3.31 -1.18 -8.87
CA GLY A 92 -3.35 -0.62 -10.22
C GLY A 92 -3.19 0.90 -10.30
N CYS A 93 -3.27 1.42 -11.53
CA CYS A 93 -3.05 2.83 -11.83
C CYS A 93 -4.19 3.45 -12.64
N LYS A 94 -4.21 4.79 -12.67
CA LYS A 94 -5.18 5.57 -13.46
C LYS A 94 -4.78 5.52 -14.92
N SER A 95 -5.69 5.05 -15.78
CA SER A 95 -5.43 5.03 -17.22
C SER A 95 -6.70 4.99 -18.04
N THR A 96 -6.59 5.44 -19.29
CA THR A 96 -7.63 5.26 -20.32
C THR A 96 -7.35 4.05 -21.21
N ARG A 97 -6.21 3.37 -21.04
CA ARG A 97 -5.85 2.20 -21.83
C ARG A 97 -6.50 0.93 -21.24
N PRO A 98 -7.11 0.06 -22.07
CA PRO A 98 -7.64 -1.21 -21.60
C PRO A 98 -6.47 -2.20 -21.39
N ALA A 99 -5.97 -2.27 -20.17
CA ALA A 99 -4.93 -3.21 -19.76
C ALA A 99 -5.22 -3.76 -18.35
N ALA A 100 -4.57 -4.87 -17.99
CA ALA A 100 -4.66 -5.39 -16.63
C ALA A 100 -4.17 -4.33 -15.63
N ASN A 101 -4.83 -4.26 -14.47
CA ASN A 101 -4.51 -3.30 -13.39
C ASN A 101 -4.55 -1.82 -13.83
N HIS A 102 -5.19 -1.50 -14.94
CA HIS A 102 -5.44 -0.14 -15.40
C HIS A 102 -6.92 0.20 -15.20
N TYR A 103 -7.19 1.33 -14.57
CA TYR A 103 -8.55 1.71 -14.20
C TYR A 103 -8.83 3.17 -14.52
N SER A 104 -10.03 3.45 -15.01
CA SER A 104 -10.62 4.78 -14.95
C SER A 104 -11.04 5.13 -13.52
N GLU A 105 -11.23 6.42 -13.26
CA GLU A 105 -11.76 6.92 -11.99
C GLU A 105 -13.08 6.23 -11.59
N ARG A 106 -13.95 5.97 -12.59
CA ARG A 106 -15.24 5.30 -12.39
C ARG A 106 -15.06 3.85 -11.99
N GLU A 107 -14.18 3.11 -12.65
CA GLU A 107 -13.92 1.70 -12.34
C GLU A 107 -13.32 1.55 -10.94
N MET A 108 -12.32 2.38 -10.60
CA MET A 108 -11.73 2.37 -9.26
C MET A 108 -12.78 2.74 -8.20
N SER A 109 -13.61 3.75 -8.45
CA SER A 109 -14.70 4.13 -7.54
C SER A 109 -15.70 3.01 -7.31
N LEU A 110 -16.02 2.21 -8.33
CA LEU A 110 -16.90 1.04 -8.17
C LEU A 110 -16.24 -0.06 -7.34
N ARG A 111 -14.93 -0.30 -7.49
CA ARG A 111 -14.17 -1.23 -6.65
C ARG A 111 -14.18 -0.78 -5.19
N VAL A 112 -13.89 0.49 -4.95
CA VAL A 112 -13.91 1.11 -3.61
C VAL A 112 -15.31 1.05 -2.99
N LEU A 113 -16.37 1.34 -3.74
CA LEU A 113 -17.73 1.26 -3.24
C LEU A 113 -18.08 -0.17 -2.78
N LYS A 114 -17.75 -1.18 -3.60
CA LYS A 114 -17.98 -2.59 -3.24
C LYS A 114 -17.25 -2.98 -1.96
N ALA A 115 -15.97 -2.61 -1.84
CA ALA A 115 -15.19 -2.89 -0.64
C ALA A 115 -15.74 -2.15 0.59
N THR A 116 -16.10 -0.87 0.45
CA THR A 116 -16.57 -0.04 1.59
C THR A 116 -17.95 -0.45 2.11
N LEU A 117 -18.81 -1.03 1.28
CA LEU A 117 -20.06 -1.64 1.74
C LEU A 117 -19.81 -2.78 2.75
N ALA A 118 -18.72 -3.54 2.59
CA ALA A 118 -18.32 -4.56 3.56
C ALA A 118 -17.61 -3.96 4.79
N LEU A 119 -17.04 -2.75 4.69
CA LEU A 119 -16.35 -2.05 5.77
C LEU A 119 -17.29 -1.31 6.73
N SER A 120 -18.40 -0.77 6.23
CA SER A 120 -19.35 0.03 7.01
C SER A 120 -19.95 -0.72 8.20
N LEU A 121 -20.01 -2.05 8.14
CA LEU A 121 -20.46 -2.92 9.23
C LEU A 121 -19.43 -3.11 10.36
N LYS A 122 -18.17 -2.65 10.18
CA LYS A 122 -17.03 -3.04 11.02
C LYS A 122 -16.12 -1.85 11.42
N LYS A 123 -16.66 -0.67 11.70
CA LYS A 123 -15.93 0.53 12.19
C LYS A 123 -14.85 1.13 11.25
N GLY A 124 -14.91 0.92 9.92
CA GLY A 124 -13.95 1.54 8.99
C GLY A 124 -12.62 0.80 8.87
N PHE A 125 -11.49 1.48 8.65
CA PHE A 125 -10.15 0.91 8.53
C PHE A 125 -9.07 1.90 9.00
N ASP A 126 -7.89 1.41 9.34
CA ASP A 126 -6.80 2.21 9.93
C ASP A 126 -5.71 2.57 8.92
N VAL A 127 -5.45 1.67 7.96
CA VAL A 127 -4.41 1.84 6.94
C VAL A 127 -4.99 1.57 5.55
N LEU A 128 -4.88 2.57 4.67
CA LEU A 128 -5.12 2.41 3.24
C LEU A 128 -3.81 2.03 2.54
N VAL A 129 -3.83 0.99 1.72
CA VAL A 129 -2.70 0.59 0.87
C VAL A 129 -3.15 0.69 -0.58
N THR A 130 -2.43 1.46 -1.40
CA THR A 130 -2.73 1.56 -2.82
C THR A 130 -1.46 1.45 -3.64
N HIS A 131 -1.59 1.13 -4.93
CA HIS A 131 -0.45 1.32 -5.82
C HIS A 131 -0.35 2.78 -6.25
N ALA A 132 -1.34 3.29 -6.98
CA ALA A 132 -1.40 4.70 -7.33
C ALA A 132 -1.70 5.60 -6.10
N PRO A 133 -1.16 6.83 -6.08
CA PRO A 133 -1.45 7.82 -5.03
C PRO A 133 -2.91 8.31 -5.05
N ALA A 134 -3.29 9.06 -4.01
CA ALA A 134 -4.52 9.84 -4.02
C ALA A 134 -4.31 11.13 -4.82
N ALA A 135 -5.33 11.58 -5.56
CA ALA A 135 -5.22 12.75 -6.43
C ALA A 135 -4.81 14.01 -5.65
N GLY A 136 -3.78 14.72 -6.13
CA GLY A 136 -3.19 15.88 -5.49
C GLY A 136 -2.37 15.60 -4.22
N LEU A 137 -2.21 14.33 -3.83
CA LEU A 137 -1.60 13.92 -2.55
C LEU A 137 -0.48 12.91 -2.80
N GLY A 138 0.66 13.41 -3.27
CA GLY A 138 1.81 12.59 -3.63
C GLY A 138 1.68 11.95 -5.00
N ASP A 139 0.87 12.52 -5.90
CA ASP A 139 0.83 12.22 -7.32
C ASP A 139 1.75 13.14 -8.14
N GLY A 140 1.97 12.79 -9.40
CA GLY A 140 2.83 13.55 -10.31
C GLY A 140 2.04 14.51 -11.19
N ASP A 141 2.74 15.51 -11.74
CA ASP A 141 2.13 16.52 -12.63
C ASP A 141 1.77 15.96 -14.03
N ASP A 142 2.22 14.75 -14.36
CA ASP A 142 1.91 14.12 -15.63
C ASP A 142 0.79 13.06 -15.55
N ARG A 143 0.16 12.84 -16.69
CA ARG A 143 -1.04 12.00 -16.82
C ARG A 143 -0.84 10.53 -16.45
N PHE A 144 0.40 10.04 -16.40
CA PHE A 144 0.68 8.65 -16.02
C PHE A 144 0.81 8.49 -14.52
N HIS A 145 1.06 9.58 -13.81
CA HIS A 145 1.33 9.62 -12.39
C HIS A 145 0.20 10.28 -11.59
N GLU A 146 -0.91 10.62 -12.24
CA GLU A 146 -2.11 11.18 -11.60
C GLU A 146 -2.76 10.18 -10.64
N GLY A 147 -3.09 10.66 -9.44
CA GLY A 147 -3.79 9.86 -8.44
C GLY A 147 -5.29 9.72 -8.70
N PHE A 148 -5.96 8.93 -7.85
CA PHE A 148 -7.42 8.80 -7.89
C PHE A 148 -8.11 9.74 -6.91
N GLU A 149 -9.17 10.42 -7.36
CA GLU A 149 -10.00 11.24 -6.49
C GLU A 149 -10.79 10.40 -5.49
N THR A 150 -11.14 9.17 -5.87
CA THR A 150 -11.87 8.24 -5.00
C THR A 150 -11.09 7.87 -3.74
N PHE A 151 -9.76 7.90 -3.80
CA PHE A 151 -8.92 7.70 -2.62
C PHE A 151 -8.97 8.90 -1.68
N VAL A 152 -8.95 10.14 -2.21
CA VAL A 152 -9.18 11.35 -1.38
C VAL A 152 -10.51 11.25 -0.63
N LYS A 153 -11.58 10.80 -1.30
CA LYS A 153 -12.90 10.57 -0.67
C LYS A 153 -12.85 9.52 0.44
N LEU A 154 -11.97 8.52 0.35
CA LEU A 154 -11.75 7.55 1.44
C LEU A 154 -11.04 8.19 2.63
N LEU A 155 -10.01 8.99 2.36
CA LEU A 155 -9.26 9.71 3.41
C LEU A 155 -10.17 10.67 4.18
N ASP A 156 -11.00 11.43 3.46
CA ASP A 156 -11.96 12.37 4.05
C ASP A 156 -13.09 11.68 4.82
N LYS A 157 -13.50 10.48 4.41
CA LYS A 157 -14.62 9.77 5.03
C LYS A 157 -14.20 8.95 6.25
N TYR A 158 -13.07 8.27 6.18
CA TYR A 158 -12.65 7.30 7.18
C TYR A 158 -11.51 7.79 8.06
N HIS A 159 -10.81 8.86 7.67
CA HIS A 159 -9.67 9.41 8.39
C HIS A 159 -8.68 8.32 8.85
N PRO A 160 -8.18 7.46 7.94
CA PRO A 160 -7.22 6.44 8.32
C PRO A 160 -5.96 7.11 8.88
N HIS A 161 -5.24 6.42 9.76
CA HIS A 161 -4.00 6.95 10.33
C HIS A 161 -2.91 7.01 9.26
N TYR A 162 -2.90 6.02 8.35
CA TYR A 162 -1.89 5.93 7.30
C TYR A 162 -2.49 5.64 5.92
N HIS A 163 -1.89 6.23 4.90
CA HIS A 163 -2.09 5.85 3.49
C HIS A 163 -0.72 5.55 2.87
N LEU A 164 -0.51 4.29 2.50
CA LEU A 164 0.73 3.82 1.89
C LEU A 164 0.51 3.69 0.39
N HIS A 165 1.39 4.28 -0.43
CA HIS A 165 1.30 4.18 -1.88
C HIS A 165 2.64 3.96 -2.56
N GLY A 166 2.62 3.48 -3.81
CA GLY A 166 3.77 3.34 -4.69
C GLY A 166 3.69 4.29 -5.88
N HIS A 167 4.09 3.81 -7.06
CA HIS A 167 3.92 4.40 -8.40
C HIS A 167 4.70 5.70 -8.67
N GLN A 168 5.00 6.47 -7.62
CA GLN A 168 5.84 7.67 -7.71
C GLN A 168 7.28 7.36 -7.30
N HIS A 169 8.24 7.47 -8.21
CA HIS A 169 9.64 7.40 -7.82
C HIS A 169 10.06 8.74 -7.22
N LEU A 170 10.75 8.69 -6.08
CA LEU A 170 11.28 9.88 -5.39
C LEU A 170 12.33 10.66 -6.21
N ALA A 171 12.78 10.13 -7.34
CA ALA A 171 13.73 10.79 -8.23
C ALA A 171 13.05 11.63 -9.34
N TYR A 172 11.75 11.45 -9.58
CA TYR A 172 11.07 12.07 -10.73
C TYR A 172 10.62 13.50 -10.50
N SER A 173 10.44 13.94 -9.24
CA SER A 173 9.98 15.29 -8.95
C SER A 173 10.91 15.98 -7.96
N ILE A 174 11.43 17.16 -8.32
CA ILE A 174 12.19 18.01 -7.41
C ILE A 174 11.26 18.39 -6.26
N GLY A 175 11.54 17.85 -5.06
CA GLY A 175 10.72 18.08 -3.87
C GLY A 175 9.72 16.96 -3.54
N SER A 176 9.74 15.81 -4.21
CA SER A 176 8.93 14.66 -3.80
C SER A 176 9.27 14.25 -2.37
N GLN A 177 8.27 14.28 -1.49
CA GLN A 177 8.43 13.91 -0.09
C GLN A 177 8.01 12.45 0.10
N ARG A 178 8.84 11.67 0.83
CA ARG A 178 8.46 10.30 1.20
C ARG A 178 7.24 10.29 2.14
N ILE A 179 7.13 11.29 3.00
CA ILE A 179 6.05 11.41 3.99
C ILE A 179 5.41 12.77 3.80
N LEU A 180 4.08 12.79 3.70
CA LEU A 180 3.28 14.00 3.65
C LEU A 180 2.08 13.85 4.59
N GLN A 181 1.59 14.97 5.11
CA GLN A 181 0.45 14.99 6.03
C GLN A 181 -0.78 15.52 5.29
N TYR A 182 -1.89 14.78 5.36
CA TYR A 182 -3.18 15.21 4.86
C TYR A 182 -4.24 15.04 5.94
N ASN A 183 -4.76 16.16 6.46
CA ASN A 183 -5.62 16.15 7.64
C ASN A 183 -4.95 15.36 8.79
N GLN A 184 -5.58 14.28 9.25
CA GLN A 184 -5.07 13.39 10.30
C GLN A 184 -4.32 12.17 9.75
N THR A 185 -4.28 11.99 8.42
CA THR A 185 -3.65 10.86 7.76
C THR A 185 -2.20 11.18 7.40
N THR A 186 -1.28 10.30 7.81
CA THR A 186 0.11 10.30 7.32
C THR A 186 0.17 9.50 6.02
N ILE A 187 0.51 10.16 4.92
CA ILE A 187 0.65 9.51 3.62
C ILE A 187 2.13 9.21 3.39
N VAL A 188 2.44 7.98 2.99
CA VAL A 188 3.82 7.50 2.84
C VAL A 188 4.01 6.86 1.48
N ASN A 189 4.98 7.37 0.74
CA ASN A 189 5.46 6.78 -0.49
C ASN A 189 6.41 5.61 -0.15
N ALA A 190 6.03 4.41 -0.58
CA ALA A 190 6.71 3.14 -0.32
C ALA A 190 7.83 2.83 -1.33
N TYR A 191 8.13 3.73 -2.28
CA TYR A 191 9.16 3.55 -3.31
C TYR A 191 10.47 3.00 -2.72
N ASN A 192 11.01 1.97 -3.38
CA ASN A 192 12.11 1.13 -2.91
C ASN A 192 11.70 0.38 -1.63
N TYR A 193 12.31 0.66 -0.47
CA TYR A 193 11.81 0.24 0.83
C TYR A 193 11.91 1.36 1.86
N TYR A 194 11.12 1.25 2.93
CA TYR A 194 11.17 2.12 4.09
C TYR A 194 10.69 1.36 5.33
N ILE A 195 11.39 1.54 6.45
CA ILE A 195 10.95 1.00 7.75
C ILE A 195 10.20 2.12 8.46
N LEU A 196 8.90 1.92 8.64
CA LEU A 196 7.97 2.87 9.22
C LEU A 196 7.51 2.37 10.60
N GLU A 197 7.69 3.20 11.62
CA GLU A 197 7.03 3.01 12.91
C GLU A 197 5.65 3.67 12.85
N MET A 198 4.59 2.87 12.78
CA MET A 198 3.22 3.36 12.77
C MET A 198 2.66 3.44 14.18
N GLU A 199 2.04 4.57 14.52
CA GLU A 199 1.45 4.83 15.83
C GLU A 199 -0.08 4.91 15.72
N PHE A 200 -0.75 4.15 16.57
CA PHE A 200 -2.21 4.11 16.66
C PHE A 200 -2.64 4.39 18.10
N PRO A 201 -3.77 5.09 18.32
CA PRO A 201 -4.31 5.28 19.65
C PRO A 201 -4.60 3.94 20.32
N ASP A 202 -4.36 3.83 21.63
CA ASP A 202 -4.66 2.61 22.36
C ASP A 202 -6.17 2.37 22.37
N GLN A 203 -6.60 1.19 21.96
CA GLN A 203 -8.01 0.78 21.94
C GLN A 203 -8.57 0.46 23.35
N SER A 204 -7.86 0.82 24.43
CA SER A 204 -8.20 0.45 25.82
C SER A 204 -9.31 1.29 26.47
N HIS A 205 -9.99 2.17 25.72
CA HIS A 205 -11.10 2.96 26.24
C HIS A 205 -12.25 2.98 25.24
N ASN A 206 -13.03 1.90 25.18
CA ASN A 206 -14.44 1.89 24.75
C ASN A 206 -14.95 0.45 24.86
N GLU A 207 -15.13 -0.01 26.11
CA GLU A 207 -16.13 -1.04 26.46
C GLU A 207 -17.47 -0.37 26.75
#